data_AF-A0A7X7MLB2-F1
#
_entry.id   AF-A0A7X7MLB2-F1
#
_cell.length_a   1.000
_cell.length_b   1.000
_cell.length_c   1.000
_cell.angle_alpha   90.00
_cell.angle_beta   90.00
_cell.angle_gamma   90.00
#
_symmetry.space_group_name_H-M   'P 1'
#
loop_
_entity.id
_entity.type
_entity.pdbx_description
1 polymer ?
#
loop_
_entity_poly.entity_id
_entity_poly.type
_entity_poly.pdbx_seq_one_letter_code
_entity_poly.pdbx_strand_id
1 'polypeptide(L)'
;TRQFLEKLYGGMVQKYYPDGLEYFHIELDEVWPTYPHPDDALKKESPWCCCPTCQGREQGQLFLDHLLWLVEMLCRQGVGKVVFWNDQLTRHDQLLDQKFAQRLQDAGLLDRVVMHWWWYDNHKMDPGIHPKQALKLGLKENWVAPMTCYFNWSTYNYQRPNIEKMLHLAESEGATGAVSYSVHDPSHLDHEALLGVYAWESPGQAGKIDAVQKRWSESSFGPQAGLYVEAVDLLAEVSQLPCFDLCRQYRYCYSGEGLPEWPRPYPQAALDKLAELPQKNIPTVLRKAAEDAGKAAAIFATMLQDKGLKVLLRNALMSLLADAVRAQALSELFAWLLDTRGKIAAAAISQQTVEECTQARNRLREQMKIFDANKPTWVSPASLQPFSYLLLFLDQLNQQLNSQTGKKAGKKILWTLPQNWQIPENF
;
A
#
# COMPACT_ATOMS: atom_id res chain seq x y z
N THR A 1 7.28 -27.54 12.21
CA THR A 1 7.72 -26.23 11.67
C THR A 1 9.17 -26.20 11.26
N ARG A 2 10.17 -26.42 12.14
CA ARG A 2 11.60 -26.34 11.76
C ARG A 2 12.00 -27.19 10.55
N GLN A 3 11.64 -28.48 10.53
CA GLN A 3 11.88 -29.37 9.39
C GLN A 3 11.24 -28.87 8.08
N PHE A 4 10.06 -28.25 8.17
CA PHE A 4 9.40 -27.66 7.02
C PHE A 4 10.18 -26.45 6.50
N LEU A 5 10.60 -25.54 7.40
CA LEU A 5 11.37 -24.36 7.04
C LEU A 5 12.77 -24.73 6.49
N GLU A 6 13.44 -25.73 7.05
CA GLU A 6 14.69 -26.27 6.52
C GLU A 6 14.52 -26.80 5.10
N LYS A 7 13.47 -27.59 4.85
CA LYS A 7 13.17 -28.11 3.52
C LYS A 7 12.80 -26.99 2.54
N LEU A 8 12.01 -26.01 2.99
CA LEU A 8 11.56 -24.88 2.18
C LEU A 8 12.72 -23.97 1.81
N TYR A 9 13.37 -23.36 2.80
CA TYR A 9 14.48 -22.43 2.58
C TYR A 9 15.70 -23.12 1.99
N GLY A 10 16.13 -24.25 2.58
CA GLY A 10 17.25 -25.03 2.05
C GLY A 10 17.00 -25.51 0.62
N GLY A 11 15.78 -25.97 0.33
CA GLY A 11 15.38 -26.35 -1.03
C GLY A 11 15.41 -25.18 -2.02
N MET A 12 14.98 -23.98 -1.61
CA MET A 12 15.06 -22.78 -2.46
C MET A 12 16.50 -22.36 -2.73
N VAL A 13 17.34 -22.30 -1.70
CA VAL A 13 18.75 -21.93 -1.84
C VAL A 13 19.48 -22.93 -2.73
N GLN A 14 19.37 -24.23 -2.45
CA GLN A 14 20.04 -25.26 -3.26
C GLN A 14 19.57 -25.29 -4.72
N LYS A 15 18.27 -25.04 -4.96
CA LYS A 15 17.71 -25.12 -6.32
C LYS A 15 18.02 -23.89 -7.17
N TYR A 16 17.90 -22.69 -6.60
CA TYR A 16 17.99 -21.45 -7.38
C TYR A 16 19.34 -20.73 -7.21
N TYR A 17 20.08 -21.05 -6.15
CA TYR A 17 21.37 -20.42 -5.79
C TYR A 17 22.39 -21.48 -5.35
N PRO A 18 22.75 -22.45 -6.21
CA PRO A 18 23.60 -23.59 -5.85
C PRO A 18 25.00 -23.18 -5.40
N ASP A 19 25.50 -22.02 -5.83
CA ASP A 19 26.80 -21.46 -5.43
C ASP A 19 26.70 -20.60 -4.15
N GLY A 20 25.53 -20.57 -3.52
CA GLY A 20 25.21 -19.70 -2.40
C GLY A 20 24.67 -18.35 -2.84
N LEU A 21 24.34 -17.53 -1.84
CA LEU A 21 23.71 -16.23 -2.00
C LEU A 21 24.30 -15.27 -0.97
N GLU A 22 24.64 -14.05 -1.36
CA GLU A 22 25.24 -13.09 -0.43
C GLU A 22 24.26 -12.63 0.65
N TYR A 23 23.01 -12.31 0.28
CA TYR A 23 21.99 -11.76 1.18
C TYR A 23 20.65 -12.45 1.00
N PHE A 24 20.06 -12.98 2.07
CA PHE A 24 18.70 -13.54 2.06
C PHE A 24 17.81 -12.83 3.07
N HIS A 25 16.70 -12.22 2.62
CA HIS A 25 15.73 -11.58 3.49
C HIS A 25 14.70 -12.59 4.00
N ILE A 26 14.51 -12.68 5.32
CA ILE A 26 13.58 -13.64 5.95
C ILE A 26 12.25 -13.01 6.38
N GLU A 27 12.06 -11.72 6.10
CA GLU A 27 10.95 -10.89 6.58
C GLU A 27 10.95 -10.84 8.11
N LEU A 28 10.24 -11.77 8.76
CA LEU A 28 10.13 -11.94 10.21
C LEU A 28 9.72 -10.66 10.96
N ASP A 29 8.97 -9.79 10.29
CA ASP A 29 8.20 -8.70 10.88
C ASP A 29 6.87 -9.19 11.45
N GLU A 30 6.24 -8.31 12.20
CA GLU A 30 4.84 -8.42 12.59
C GLU A 30 4.41 -9.67 13.38
N VAL A 31 5.30 -10.20 14.25
CA VAL A 31 5.08 -11.45 14.98
C VAL A 31 4.25 -11.24 16.26
N TRP A 32 2.94 -11.16 16.10
CA TRP A 32 1.97 -11.11 17.20
C TRP A 32 0.63 -11.76 16.82
N PRO A 33 -0.28 -11.97 17.80
CA PRO A 33 -1.60 -12.50 17.49
C PRO A 33 -2.38 -11.62 16.50
N THR A 34 -2.78 -12.20 15.37
CA THR A 34 -3.52 -11.54 14.29
C THR A 34 -4.75 -12.37 13.91
N TYR A 35 -5.39 -12.12 12.78
CA TYR A 35 -6.62 -12.78 12.31
C TYR A 35 -6.38 -13.68 11.08
N PRO A 36 -5.49 -14.70 11.15
CA PRO A 36 -5.08 -15.46 9.97
C PRO A 36 -6.03 -16.62 9.63
N HIS A 37 -7.04 -16.89 10.46
CA HIS A 37 -7.79 -18.15 10.37
C HIS A 37 -8.62 -18.22 9.08
N PRO A 38 -8.40 -19.24 8.23
CA PRO A 38 -8.97 -19.27 6.88
C PRO A 38 -10.49 -19.42 6.87
N ASP A 39 -11.05 -20.14 7.86
CA ASP A 39 -12.49 -20.40 7.94
C ASP A 39 -13.23 -19.40 8.85
N ASP A 40 -12.51 -18.50 9.52
CA ASP A 40 -13.09 -17.52 10.44
C ASP A 40 -12.20 -16.28 10.51
N ALA A 41 -12.47 -15.31 9.63
CA ALA A 41 -11.67 -14.09 9.55
C ALA A 41 -11.72 -13.22 10.82
N LEU A 42 -12.61 -13.49 11.78
CA LEU A 42 -12.69 -12.78 13.06
C LEU A 42 -12.00 -13.53 14.20
N LYS A 43 -11.54 -14.77 13.95
CA LYS A 43 -10.79 -15.55 14.93
C LYS A 43 -9.34 -15.05 15.00
N LYS A 44 -8.98 -14.53 16.18
CA LYS A 44 -7.61 -14.14 16.51
C LYS A 44 -6.79 -15.39 16.86
N GLU A 45 -5.62 -15.55 16.25
CA GLU A 45 -4.72 -16.68 16.50
C GLU A 45 -3.32 -16.20 16.87
N SER A 46 -2.69 -16.93 17.79
CA SER A 46 -1.34 -16.66 18.27
C SER A 46 -0.30 -17.38 17.40
N PRO A 47 0.78 -16.69 16.97
CA PRO A 47 1.88 -17.34 16.24
C PRO A 47 2.79 -18.18 17.15
N TRP A 48 2.67 -18.03 18.47
CA TRP A 48 3.56 -18.65 19.44
C TRP A 48 3.30 -20.15 19.63
N CYS A 49 4.39 -20.91 19.79
CA CYS A 49 4.31 -22.36 19.96
C CYS A 49 3.71 -22.73 21.33
N CYS A 50 2.65 -23.54 21.30
CA CYS A 50 1.96 -24.03 22.51
C CYS A 50 2.45 -25.42 22.99
N CYS A 51 3.59 -25.91 22.52
CA CYS A 51 4.10 -27.20 22.98
C CYS A 51 4.53 -27.13 24.46
N PRO A 52 4.58 -28.26 25.19
CA PRO A 52 4.92 -28.26 26.61
C PRO A 52 6.26 -27.59 26.95
N THR A 53 7.21 -27.55 26.02
CA THR A 53 8.53 -26.91 26.19
C THR A 53 8.50 -25.39 25.98
N CYS A 54 7.64 -24.90 25.08
CA CYS A 54 7.52 -23.47 24.79
C CYS A 54 6.47 -22.80 25.68
N GLN A 55 5.50 -23.58 26.16
CA GLN A 55 4.47 -23.12 27.07
C GLN A 55 5.11 -22.56 28.36
N GLY A 56 4.79 -21.30 28.67
CA GLY A 56 5.33 -20.61 29.85
C GLY A 56 6.68 -19.90 29.63
N ARG A 57 7.28 -20.00 28.45
CA ARG A 57 8.46 -19.18 28.09
C ARG A 57 8.04 -17.79 27.62
N GLU A 58 8.89 -16.80 27.88
CA GLU A 58 8.71 -15.44 27.35
C GLU A 58 8.75 -15.43 25.82
N GLN A 59 7.79 -14.75 25.20
CA GLN A 59 7.63 -14.68 23.74
C GLN A 59 8.87 -14.12 23.05
N GLY A 60 9.45 -13.03 23.58
CA GLY A 60 10.69 -12.47 23.06
C GLY A 60 11.87 -13.46 23.09
N GLN A 61 11.97 -14.33 24.10
CA GLN A 61 12.99 -15.38 24.13
C GLN A 61 12.74 -16.46 23.07
N LEU A 62 11.48 -16.85 22.87
CA LEU A 62 11.10 -17.77 21.79
C LEU A 62 11.43 -17.18 20.41
N PHE A 63 11.20 -15.88 20.23
CA PHE A 63 11.54 -15.15 19.01
C PHE A 63 13.05 -15.17 18.75
N LEU A 64 13.87 -14.77 19.75
CA LEU A 64 15.33 -14.77 19.61
C LEU A 64 15.88 -16.18 19.34
N ASP A 65 15.38 -17.21 20.03
CA ASP A 65 15.77 -18.60 19.77
C ASP A 65 15.43 -19.04 18.34
N HIS A 66 14.29 -18.60 17.81
CA HIS A 66 13.88 -18.90 16.45
C HIS A 66 14.75 -18.16 15.43
N LEU A 67 14.98 -16.86 15.63
CA LEU A 67 15.81 -16.02 14.77
C LEU A 67 17.23 -16.58 14.67
N LEU A 68 17.89 -16.85 15.81
CA LEU A 68 19.25 -17.38 15.81
C LEU A 68 19.35 -18.74 15.10
N TRP A 69 18.40 -19.65 15.36
CA TRP A 69 18.34 -20.94 14.67
C TRP A 69 18.15 -20.77 13.16
N LEU A 70 17.28 -19.85 12.73
CA LEU A 70 17.00 -19.63 11.31
C LEU A 70 18.20 -19.02 10.59
N VAL A 71 18.89 -18.07 11.22
CA VAL A 71 20.12 -17.47 10.68
C VAL A 71 21.22 -18.53 10.54
N GLU A 72 21.46 -19.33 11.58
CA GLU A 72 22.45 -20.41 11.54
C GLU A 72 22.12 -21.44 10.44
N MET A 73 20.85 -21.84 10.35
CA MET A 73 20.37 -22.80 9.35
C MET A 73 20.60 -22.29 7.93
N LEU A 74 20.24 -21.04 7.63
CA LEU A 74 20.46 -20.42 6.32
C LEU A 74 21.96 -20.29 5.99
N CYS A 75 22.78 -19.91 6.97
CA CYS A 75 24.24 -19.84 6.79
C CYS A 75 24.82 -21.20 6.41
N ARG A 76 24.36 -22.30 7.04
CA ARG A 76 24.77 -23.67 6.65
C ARG A 76 24.31 -24.07 5.26
N GLN A 77 23.25 -23.45 4.73
CA GLN A 77 22.75 -23.69 3.37
C GLN A 77 23.45 -22.83 2.31
N GLY A 78 24.43 -22.01 2.68
CA GLY A 78 25.20 -21.18 1.74
C GLY A 78 24.76 -19.71 1.65
N VAL A 79 23.92 -19.24 2.58
CA VAL A 79 23.61 -17.81 2.69
C VAL A 79 24.75 -17.09 3.41
N GLY A 80 25.26 -16.01 2.82
CA GLY A 80 26.33 -15.19 3.38
C GLY A 80 25.86 -14.40 4.59
N LYS A 81 24.77 -13.65 4.42
CA LYS A 81 24.14 -12.78 5.42
C LYS A 81 22.62 -12.88 5.37
N VAL A 82 22.00 -12.86 6.54
CA VAL A 82 20.54 -12.93 6.69
C VAL A 82 20.01 -11.56 7.07
N VAL A 83 19.05 -11.07 6.30
CA VAL A 83 18.43 -9.76 6.46
C VAL A 83 17.04 -9.96 7.09
N PHE A 84 16.70 -9.14 8.08
CA PHE A 84 15.38 -9.19 8.73
C PHE A 84 14.93 -7.82 9.18
N TRP A 85 13.61 -7.67 9.32
CA TRP A 85 13.00 -6.43 9.77
C TRP A 85 13.31 -6.12 11.25
N ASN A 86 13.47 -4.84 11.57
CA ASN A 86 13.86 -4.38 12.89
C ASN A 86 12.75 -4.43 13.94
N ASP A 87 11.50 -4.47 13.52
CA ASP A 87 10.34 -4.05 14.31
C ASP A 87 10.08 -4.93 15.53
N GLN A 88 10.20 -6.25 15.40
CA GLN A 88 10.06 -7.14 16.55
C GLN A 88 11.12 -6.85 17.61
N LEU A 89 12.36 -6.58 17.19
CA LEU A 89 13.48 -6.29 18.09
C LEU A 89 13.40 -4.91 18.72
N THR A 90 12.74 -3.94 18.07
CA THR A 90 12.62 -2.59 18.62
C THR A 90 11.20 -2.32 19.10
N ARG A 91 10.28 -1.99 18.21
CA ARG A 91 8.94 -1.46 18.54
C ARG A 91 8.07 -2.41 19.38
N HIS A 92 8.16 -3.72 19.16
CA HIS A 92 7.24 -4.67 19.79
C HIS A 92 7.77 -5.24 21.10
N ASP A 93 8.94 -5.89 21.09
CA ASP A 93 9.46 -6.61 22.26
C ASP A 93 10.71 -5.97 22.91
N GLN A 94 11.26 -4.90 22.31
CA GLN A 94 12.44 -4.18 22.83
C GLN A 94 13.64 -5.11 23.13
N LEU A 95 13.93 -6.03 22.21
CA LEU A 95 14.95 -7.08 22.32
C LEU A 95 16.32 -6.66 21.76
N LEU A 96 16.44 -5.50 21.12
CA LEU A 96 17.70 -4.98 20.60
C LEU A 96 18.59 -4.46 21.75
N ASP A 97 19.29 -5.39 22.41
CA ASP A 97 20.15 -5.08 23.55
C ASP A 97 21.52 -5.81 23.51
N GLN A 98 22.33 -5.60 24.54
CA GLN A 98 23.64 -6.27 24.67
C GLN A 98 23.51 -7.79 24.78
N LYS A 99 22.42 -8.32 25.34
CA LYS A 99 22.22 -9.76 25.45
C LYS A 99 21.99 -10.37 24.08
N PHE A 100 21.19 -9.71 23.22
CA PHE A 100 20.99 -10.14 21.84
C PHE A 100 22.30 -10.15 21.06
N ALA A 101 23.08 -9.07 21.12
CA ALA A 101 24.38 -9.00 20.45
C ALA A 101 25.35 -10.07 20.95
N GLN A 102 25.42 -10.31 22.27
CA GLN A 102 26.25 -11.37 22.84
C GLN A 102 25.81 -12.75 22.35
N ARG A 103 24.50 -13.03 22.27
CA ARG A 103 24.00 -14.30 21.73
C ARG A 103 24.41 -14.53 20.28
N LEU A 104 24.37 -13.49 19.44
CA LEU A 104 24.87 -13.58 18.06
C LEU A 104 26.39 -13.81 18.03
N GLN A 105 27.14 -13.14 18.89
CA GLN A 105 28.60 -13.29 19.00
C GLN A 105 28.98 -14.72 19.42
N ASP A 106 28.32 -15.27 20.43
CA ASP A 106 28.57 -16.63 20.94
C ASP A 106 28.27 -17.70 19.88
N ALA A 107 27.27 -17.44 19.03
CA ALA A 107 26.92 -18.31 17.90
C ALA A 107 27.79 -18.10 16.65
N GLY A 108 28.70 -17.12 16.65
CA GLY A 108 29.49 -16.75 15.46
C GLY A 108 28.66 -16.12 14.34
N LEU A 109 27.52 -15.51 14.66
CA LEU A 109 26.54 -14.95 13.72
C LEU A 109 26.53 -13.41 13.69
N LEU A 110 27.33 -12.72 14.51
CA LEU A 110 27.28 -11.25 14.62
C LEU A 110 27.51 -10.54 13.27
N ASP A 111 28.50 -10.99 12.49
CA ASP A 111 28.78 -10.45 11.15
C ASP A 111 27.94 -11.13 10.03
N ARG A 112 26.96 -11.97 10.40
CA ARG A 112 26.08 -12.72 9.48
C ARG A 112 24.68 -12.15 9.38
N VAL A 113 24.40 -11.04 10.06
CA VAL A 113 23.07 -10.43 10.09
C VAL A 113 23.09 -9.01 9.55
N VAL A 114 21.99 -8.61 8.93
CA VAL A 114 21.72 -7.24 8.51
C VAL A 114 20.38 -6.84 9.09
N MET A 115 20.35 -5.75 9.86
CA MET A 115 19.08 -5.21 10.32
C MET A 115 18.48 -4.27 9.29
N HIS A 116 17.22 -4.50 8.94
CA HIS A 116 16.51 -3.74 7.94
C HIS A 116 15.43 -2.89 8.59
N TRP A 117 15.56 -1.57 8.47
CA TRP A 117 14.80 -0.59 9.21
C TRP A 117 13.67 -0.02 8.35
N TRP A 118 12.41 -0.26 8.73
CA TRP A 118 11.25 0.19 7.95
C TRP A 118 10.33 1.15 8.70
N TRP A 119 9.77 2.10 7.93
CA TRP A 119 8.72 3.03 8.37
C TRP A 119 7.94 3.60 7.19
N TYR A 120 6.65 3.86 7.37
CA TYR A 120 5.75 4.24 6.26
C TYR A 120 5.14 5.63 6.37
N ASP A 121 5.32 6.34 7.49
CA ASP A 121 4.63 7.62 7.73
C ASP A 121 5.40 8.78 7.08
N ASN A 122 4.70 9.59 6.28
CA ASN A 122 5.24 10.79 5.64
C ASN A 122 5.48 11.95 6.61
N HIS A 123 4.87 11.96 7.79
CA HIS A 123 4.83 13.10 8.71
C HIS A 123 5.75 12.92 9.91
N LYS A 124 5.83 11.72 10.49
CA LYS A 124 6.66 11.45 11.68
C LYS A 124 7.54 10.22 11.47
N MET A 125 8.72 10.19 12.11
CA MET A 125 9.52 8.97 12.25
C MET A 125 9.14 8.27 13.55
N ASP A 126 9.12 6.94 13.57
CA ASP A 126 8.91 6.20 14.80
C ASP A 126 10.14 6.25 15.72
N PRO A 127 9.99 6.45 17.04
CA PRO A 127 11.11 6.47 17.98
C PRO A 127 11.87 5.15 18.11
N GLY A 128 11.36 4.04 17.58
CA GLY A 128 12.01 2.74 17.55
C GLY A 128 12.92 2.52 16.35
N ILE A 129 13.18 3.53 15.53
CA ILE A 129 13.94 3.41 14.27
C ILE A 129 15.24 4.20 14.40
N HIS A 130 16.29 3.49 14.80
CA HIS A 130 17.59 4.08 15.07
C HIS A 130 18.74 3.12 14.72
N PRO A 131 19.18 3.07 13.43
CA PRO A 131 20.36 2.30 13.00
C PRO A 131 21.57 2.45 13.90
N LYS A 132 21.79 3.64 14.47
CA LYS A 132 22.92 3.91 15.37
C LYS A 132 22.90 3.07 16.66
N GLN A 133 21.73 2.62 17.10
CA GLN A 133 21.62 1.75 18.28
C GLN A 133 22.25 0.39 18.00
N ALA A 134 21.95 -0.22 16.85
CA ALA A 134 22.52 -1.50 16.45
C ALA A 134 24.04 -1.40 16.22
N LEU A 135 24.51 -0.31 15.61
CA LEU A 135 25.95 -0.07 15.45
C LEU A 135 26.70 -0.04 16.79
N LYS A 136 26.13 0.58 17.84
CA LYS A 136 26.72 0.58 19.19
C LYS A 136 26.80 -0.81 19.83
N LEU A 137 25.97 -1.74 19.38
CA LEU A 137 25.97 -3.15 19.82
C LEU A 137 26.91 -4.02 18.97
N GLY A 138 27.60 -3.46 17.97
CA GLY A 138 28.51 -4.19 17.10
C GLY A 138 27.87 -4.79 15.84
N LEU A 139 26.58 -4.54 15.59
CA LEU A 139 25.88 -4.94 14.36
C LEU A 139 26.24 -3.96 13.25
N LYS A 140 27.25 -4.29 12.44
CA LYS A 140 27.90 -3.35 11.50
C LYS A 140 27.08 -3.02 10.26
N GLU A 141 26.17 -3.88 9.84
CA GLU A 141 25.39 -3.70 8.62
C GLU A 141 23.92 -3.43 8.92
N ASN A 142 23.44 -2.29 8.45
CA ASN A 142 22.10 -1.78 8.71
C ASN A 142 21.58 -1.12 7.44
N TRP A 143 20.40 -1.51 6.99
CA TRP A 143 19.76 -0.93 5.80
C TRP A 143 18.48 -0.22 6.17
N VAL A 144 18.14 0.87 5.48
CA VAL A 144 16.82 1.50 5.61
C VAL A 144 15.90 1.09 4.45
N ALA A 145 14.60 1.03 4.70
CA ALA A 145 13.58 0.68 3.73
C ALA A 145 12.62 1.85 3.47
N PRO A 146 13.06 2.91 2.76
CA PRO A 146 12.17 3.98 2.30
C PRO A 146 11.05 3.40 1.43
N MET A 147 9.82 3.85 1.68
CA MET A 147 8.67 3.46 0.86
C MET A 147 8.69 4.24 -0.46
N THR A 148 9.00 3.57 -1.55
CA THR A 148 8.97 4.18 -2.88
C THR A 148 7.65 3.93 -3.59
N CYS A 149 7.07 2.74 -3.43
CA CYS A 149 5.83 2.34 -4.12
C CYS A 149 5.13 1.19 -3.39
N TYR A 150 4.19 1.48 -2.50
CA TYR A 150 3.39 0.45 -1.83
C TYR A 150 1.90 0.80 -1.82
N PHE A 151 1.05 -0.23 -1.82
CA PHE A 151 -0.41 -0.14 -2.02
C PHE A 151 -0.83 0.43 -3.38
N ASN A 152 0.01 0.31 -4.41
CA ASN A 152 -0.26 0.81 -5.77
C ASN A 152 -1.46 0.12 -6.44
N TRP A 153 -1.81 -1.10 -5.99
CA TRP A 153 -3.06 -1.75 -6.39
C TRP A 153 -4.31 -1.03 -5.86
N SER A 154 -4.20 -0.22 -4.81
CA SER A 154 -5.31 0.50 -4.19
C SER A 154 -5.38 1.97 -4.64
N THR A 155 -4.24 2.67 -4.68
CA THR A 155 -4.18 4.08 -5.06
C THR A 155 -2.76 4.54 -5.40
N TYR A 156 -2.64 5.73 -5.99
CA TYR A 156 -1.36 6.44 -6.03
C TYR A 156 -0.99 6.89 -4.61
N ASN A 157 0.12 6.36 -4.10
CA ASN A 157 0.60 6.65 -2.76
C ASN A 157 1.81 7.59 -2.83
N TYR A 158 1.62 8.86 -2.51
CA TYR A 158 2.70 9.86 -2.52
C TYR A 158 3.62 9.67 -1.30
N GLN A 159 4.87 9.28 -1.51
CA GLN A 159 5.82 8.87 -0.44
C GLN A 159 7.18 9.57 -0.50
N ARG A 160 7.36 10.58 -1.35
CA ARG A 160 8.60 11.38 -1.40
C ARG A 160 9.05 11.91 -0.02
N PRO A 161 8.16 12.40 0.86
CA PRO A 161 8.56 12.82 2.22
C PRO A 161 9.12 11.67 3.07
N ASN A 162 8.58 10.46 2.96
CA ASN A 162 9.10 9.28 3.64
C ASN A 162 10.52 8.93 3.15
N ILE A 163 10.73 8.95 1.83
CA ILE A 163 12.05 8.69 1.22
C ILE A 163 13.10 9.66 1.75
N GLU A 164 12.82 10.97 1.74
CA GLU A 164 13.75 11.97 2.27
C GLU A 164 14.09 11.72 3.74
N LYS A 165 13.08 11.45 4.57
CA LYS A 165 13.29 11.21 6.01
C LYS A 165 14.13 9.97 6.26
N MET A 166 13.83 8.87 5.60
CA MET A 166 14.54 7.59 5.77
C MET A 166 15.99 7.69 5.29
N LEU A 167 16.26 8.43 4.21
CA LEU A 167 17.62 8.59 3.69
C LEU A 167 18.46 9.57 4.53
N HIS A 168 17.86 10.65 5.04
CA HIS A 168 18.55 11.50 6.03
C HIS A 168 18.83 10.75 7.34
N LEU A 169 17.91 9.90 7.78
CA LEU A 169 18.13 9.02 8.93
C LEU A 169 19.31 8.08 8.65
N ALA A 170 19.34 7.44 7.48
CA ALA A 170 20.43 6.56 7.08
C ALA A 170 21.80 7.27 7.13
N GLU A 171 21.91 8.44 6.52
CA GLU A 171 23.15 9.25 6.51
C GLU A 171 23.57 9.66 7.94
N SER A 172 22.63 10.18 8.73
CA SER A 172 22.93 10.71 10.08
C SER A 172 23.21 9.62 11.12
N GLU A 173 22.68 8.42 10.93
CA GLU A 173 22.82 7.30 11.86
C GLU A 173 23.82 6.23 11.41
N GLY A 174 24.38 6.36 10.22
CA GLY A 174 25.42 5.47 9.70
C GLY A 174 24.88 4.15 9.14
N ALA A 175 23.65 4.13 8.63
CA ALA A 175 23.17 2.98 7.87
C ALA A 175 24.02 2.80 6.60
N THR A 176 24.24 1.55 6.22
CA THR A 176 25.17 1.14 5.16
C THR A 176 24.47 0.81 3.84
N GLY A 177 23.14 0.88 3.79
CA GLY A 177 22.37 0.60 2.60
C GLY A 177 20.94 1.13 2.67
N ALA A 178 20.29 1.19 1.51
CA ALA A 178 18.88 1.50 1.38
C ALA A 178 18.24 0.53 0.37
N VAL A 179 17.08 -0.01 0.71
CA VAL A 179 16.31 -0.89 -0.18
C VAL A 179 14.94 -0.27 -0.41
N SER A 180 14.55 -0.20 -1.68
CA SER A 180 13.21 0.26 -2.07
C SER A 180 12.13 -0.65 -1.47
N TYR A 181 11.34 -0.15 -0.52
CA TYR A 181 10.16 -0.88 -0.05
C TYR A 181 9.04 -0.70 -1.09
N SER A 182 8.89 -1.69 -1.96
CA SER A 182 8.02 -1.53 -3.14
C SER A 182 7.42 -2.81 -3.74
N VAL A 183 6.22 -2.65 -4.30
CA VAL A 183 5.73 -3.42 -5.44
C VAL A 183 5.81 -2.50 -6.66
N HIS A 184 6.77 -2.72 -7.56
CA HIS A 184 7.12 -1.78 -8.62
C HIS A 184 5.92 -1.35 -9.48
N ASP A 185 5.80 -0.04 -9.65
CA ASP A 185 4.84 0.63 -10.52
C ASP A 185 5.53 1.80 -11.24
N PRO A 186 5.44 1.90 -12.57
CA PRO A 186 5.98 3.05 -13.30
C PRO A 186 5.44 4.41 -12.84
N SER A 187 4.26 4.48 -12.19
CA SER A 187 3.73 5.76 -11.70
C SER A 187 4.57 6.38 -10.56
N HIS A 188 5.48 5.62 -9.97
CA HIS A 188 6.37 6.05 -8.89
C HIS A 188 7.83 6.23 -9.35
N LEU A 189 8.07 6.35 -10.65
CA LEU A 189 9.43 6.50 -11.19
C LEU A 189 10.20 7.70 -10.58
N ASP A 190 9.48 8.77 -10.24
CA ASP A 190 10.03 9.95 -9.57
C ASP A 190 10.40 9.73 -8.09
N HIS A 191 9.77 8.75 -7.44
CA HIS A 191 10.12 8.27 -6.10
C HIS A 191 11.40 7.43 -6.16
N GLU A 192 11.48 6.52 -7.13
CA GLU A 192 12.69 5.72 -7.39
C GLU A 192 13.88 6.62 -7.77
N ALA A 193 13.63 7.67 -8.57
CA ALA A 193 14.65 8.66 -8.90
C ALA A 193 15.13 9.46 -7.69
N LEU A 194 14.23 9.86 -6.79
CA LEU A 194 14.59 10.53 -5.53
C LEU A 194 15.47 9.63 -4.65
N LEU A 195 15.07 8.36 -4.49
CA LEU A 195 15.85 7.36 -3.77
C LEU A 195 17.24 7.22 -4.40
N GLY A 196 17.32 7.06 -5.71
CA GLY A 196 18.59 6.91 -6.44
C GLY A 196 19.51 8.11 -6.29
N VAL A 197 18.98 9.33 -6.37
CA VAL A 197 19.75 10.56 -6.16
C VAL A 197 20.29 10.64 -4.73
N TYR A 198 19.44 10.42 -3.73
CA TYR A 198 19.89 10.46 -2.33
C TYR A 198 20.87 9.34 -1.98
N ALA A 199 20.75 8.17 -2.60
CA ALA A 199 21.72 7.09 -2.43
C ALA A 199 23.06 7.39 -3.12
N TRP A 200 23.05 8.11 -4.26
CA TRP A 200 24.26 8.38 -5.04
C TRP A 200 25.03 9.62 -4.59
N GLU A 201 24.32 10.72 -4.32
CA GLU A 201 24.90 12.03 -3.98
C GLU A 201 24.93 12.28 -2.46
N SER A 202 24.21 11.47 -1.67
CA SER A 202 23.81 11.77 -0.29
C SER A 202 22.74 12.89 -0.21
N PRO A 203 21.80 12.82 0.75
CA PRO A 203 20.81 13.87 0.96
C PRO A 203 21.42 15.26 1.21
N GLY A 204 22.55 15.31 1.93
CA GLY A 204 23.27 16.55 2.20
C GLY A 204 23.77 17.29 0.95
N GLN A 205 24.12 16.59 -0.13
CA GLN A 205 24.61 17.20 -1.38
C GLN A 205 23.50 17.38 -2.42
N ALA A 206 22.59 16.41 -2.53
CA ALA A 206 21.48 16.44 -3.49
C ALA A 206 20.53 17.63 -3.28
N GLY A 207 20.43 18.12 -2.04
CA GLY A 207 19.48 19.16 -1.64
C GLY A 207 18.11 18.59 -1.29
N LYS A 208 17.11 19.47 -1.15
CA LYS A 208 15.73 19.09 -0.76
C LYS A 208 14.97 18.42 -1.90
N ILE A 209 13.90 17.69 -1.56
CA ILE A 209 12.99 17.03 -2.51
C ILE A 209 12.68 17.91 -3.73
N ASP A 210 12.23 19.16 -3.53
CA ASP A 210 11.79 20.02 -4.63
C ASP A 210 12.90 20.31 -5.66
N ALA A 211 14.15 20.45 -5.19
CA ALA A 211 15.29 20.68 -6.08
C ALA A 211 15.61 19.43 -6.90
N VAL A 212 15.57 18.25 -6.27
CA VAL A 212 15.77 16.97 -6.93
C VAL A 212 14.66 16.71 -7.96
N GLN A 213 13.40 16.95 -7.59
CA GLN A 213 12.24 16.73 -8.45
C GLN A 213 12.20 17.71 -9.63
N LYS A 214 12.59 18.96 -9.43
CA LYS A 214 12.76 19.92 -10.52
C LYS A 214 13.83 19.44 -11.50
N ARG A 215 15.02 19.09 -11.01
CA ARG A 215 16.12 18.57 -11.85
C ARG A 215 15.71 17.31 -12.63
N TRP A 216 15.02 16.39 -11.98
CA TRP A 216 14.55 15.15 -12.59
C TRP A 216 13.46 15.40 -13.63
N SER A 217 12.47 16.25 -13.35
CA SER A 217 11.38 16.52 -14.29
C SER A 217 11.85 17.32 -15.50
N GLU A 218 12.73 18.32 -15.33
CA GLU A 218 13.35 19.09 -16.42
C GLU A 218 14.19 18.19 -17.35
N SER A 219 14.97 17.27 -16.77
CA SER A 219 15.76 16.32 -17.58
C SER A 219 14.93 15.23 -18.26
N SER A 220 13.79 14.85 -17.67
CA SER A 220 12.92 13.80 -18.20
C SER A 220 11.95 14.30 -19.26
N PHE A 221 11.32 15.46 -19.02
CA PHE A 221 10.21 15.97 -19.83
C PHE A 221 10.52 17.29 -20.55
N GLY A 222 11.68 17.89 -20.30
CA GLY A 222 12.13 19.11 -20.98
C GLY A 222 11.09 20.23 -20.89
N PRO A 223 10.63 20.80 -22.01
CA PRO A 223 9.60 21.85 -22.01
C PRO A 223 8.28 21.47 -21.33
N GLN A 224 7.98 20.18 -21.19
CA GLN A 224 6.75 19.69 -20.54
C GLN A 224 6.91 19.45 -19.03
N ALA A 225 8.07 19.73 -18.43
CA ALA A 225 8.31 19.49 -17.00
C ALA A 225 7.30 20.20 -16.10
N GLY A 226 6.91 21.43 -16.43
CA GLY A 226 5.89 22.15 -15.66
C GLY A 226 4.52 21.47 -15.66
N LEU A 227 4.12 20.87 -16.79
CA LEU A 227 2.88 20.11 -16.90
C LEU A 227 2.93 18.83 -16.06
N TYR A 228 4.07 18.14 -16.07
CA TYR A 228 4.28 16.96 -15.23
C TYR A 228 4.08 17.29 -13.74
N VAL A 229 4.77 18.34 -13.28
CA VAL A 229 4.72 18.75 -11.87
C VAL A 229 3.29 19.13 -11.47
N GLU A 230 2.60 19.94 -12.28
CA GLU A 230 1.20 20.31 -12.04
C GLU A 230 0.29 19.07 -11.91
N ALA A 231 0.41 18.12 -12.82
CA ALA A 231 -0.45 16.93 -12.82
C ALA A 231 -0.16 15.99 -11.64
N VAL A 232 1.10 15.81 -11.27
CA VAL A 232 1.48 14.98 -10.11
C VAL A 232 1.06 15.64 -8.80
N ASP A 233 1.18 16.96 -8.67
CA ASP A 233 0.77 17.68 -7.47
C ASP A 233 -0.74 17.58 -7.26
N LEU A 234 -1.54 17.79 -8.32
CA LEU A 234 -2.99 17.57 -8.28
C LEU A 234 -3.36 16.15 -7.82
N LEU A 235 -2.70 15.13 -8.39
CA LEU A 235 -2.94 13.74 -8.02
C LEU A 235 -2.51 13.44 -6.58
N ALA A 236 -1.35 13.97 -6.16
CA ALA A 236 -0.83 13.80 -4.81
C ALA A 236 -1.75 14.45 -3.77
N GLU A 237 -2.27 15.65 -4.03
CA GLU A 237 -3.25 16.33 -3.16
C GLU A 237 -4.51 15.48 -2.99
N VAL A 238 -5.09 14.98 -4.09
CA VAL A 238 -6.28 14.12 -4.04
C VAL A 238 -6.02 12.84 -3.25
N SER A 239 -4.89 12.17 -3.49
CA SER A 239 -4.54 10.90 -2.82
C SER A 239 -4.39 11.03 -1.30
N GLN A 240 -4.09 12.23 -0.81
CA GLN A 240 -3.88 12.53 0.61
C GLN A 240 -5.15 13.03 1.32
N LEU A 241 -6.27 13.22 0.61
CA LEU A 241 -7.51 13.66 1.23
C LEU A 241 -8.09 12.57 2.16
N PRO A 242 -8.42 12.90 3.43
CA PRO A 242 -9.02 11.92 4.35
C PRO A 242 -10.34 11.32 3.86
N CYS A 243 -11.16 12.09 3.12
CA CYS A 243 -12.38 11.57 2.54
C CYS A 243 -12.12 10.60 1.37
N PHE A 244 -11.17 10.92 0.49
CA PHE A 244 -10.79 10.04 -0.62
C PHE A 244 -10.24 8.70 -0.10
N ASP A 245 -9.45 8.76 0.95
CA ASP A 245 -8.90 7.59 1.61
C ASP A 245 -9.98 6.59 2.09
N LEU A 246 -11.13 7.08 2.57
CA LEU A 246 -12.29 6.25 2.94
C LEU A 246 -13.01 5.62 1.74
N CYS A 247 -12.86 6.18 0.52
CA CYS A 247 -13.45 5.61 -0.69
C CYS A 247 -12.73 4.32 -1.14
N ARG A 248 -11.52 4.05 -0.65
CA ARG A 248 -10.68 2.92 -1.08
C ARG A 248 -11.18 1.60 -0.50
N GLN A 249 -11.62 0.67 -1.36
CA GLN A 249 -12.10 -0.67 -0.98
C GLN A 249 -11.10 -1.44 -0.11
N TYR A 250 -9.80 -1.27 -0.37
CA TYR A 250 -8.71 -1.91 0.40
C TYR A 250 -8.83 -1.72 1.92
N ARG A 251 -9.30 -0.56 2.39
CA ARG A 251 -9.52 -0.30 3.83
C ARG A 251 -10.55 -1.23 4.48
N TYR A 252 -11.37 -1.87 3.67
CA TYR A 252 -12.46 -2.76 4.07
C TYR A 252 -12.12 -4.23 3.83
N CYS A 253 -10.92 -4.53 3.31
CA CYS A 253 -10.40 -5.88 3.10
C CYS A 253 -9.60 -6.43 4.28
N TYR A 254 -9.56 -5.71 5.40
CA TYR A 254 -8.88 -6.16 6.62
C TYR A 254 -9.87 -6.54 7.70
N SER A 255 -9.65 -7.72 8.30
CA SER A 255 -10.23 -8.09 9.59
C SER A 255 -9.43 -7.46 10.72
N GLY A 256 -10.00 -7.43 11.93
CA GLY A 256 -9.43 -6.68 13.04
C GLY A 256 -10.30 -6.72 14.28
N GLU A 257 -9.74 -6.24 15.38
CA GLU A 257 -10.42 -6.19 16.67
C GLU A 257 -11.59 -5.21 16.64
N GLY A 258 -12.71 -5.59 17.26
CA GLY A 258 -13.91 -4.75 17.34
C GLY A 258 -14.68 -4.58 16.02
N LEU A 259 -14.35 -5.33 14.97
CA LEU A 259 -15.20 -5.37 13.78
C LEU A 259 -16.50 -6.13 14.08
N PRO A 260 -17.68 -5.53 13.80
CA PRO A 260 -18.95 -6.16 14.11
C PRO A 260 -19.31 -7.30 13.15
N GLU A 261 -18.76 -7.31 11.93
CA GLU A 261 -19.10 -8.28 10.88
C GLU A 261 -17.97 -8.48 9.87
N TRP A 262 -17.97 -9.65 9.22
CA TRP A 262 -17.09 -10.00 8.10
C TRP A 262 -17.87 -10.81 7.04
N PRO A 263 -17.67 -10.57 5.73
CA PRO A 263 -16.91 -9.46 5.15
C PRO A 263 -17.53 -8.10 5.50
N ARG A 264 -16.71 -7.06 5.52
CA ARG A 264 -17.17 -5.69 5.85
C ARG A 264 -18.07 -5.16 4.73
N PRO A 265 -19.17 -4.44 5.04
CA PRO A 265 -20.12 -4.02 4.03
C PRO A 265 -19.61 -2.80 3.27
N TYR A 266 -18.81 -3.00 2.22
CA TYR A 266 -18.40 -1.94 1.29
C TYR A 266 -19.43 -1.83 0.14
N PRO A 267 -19.77 -0.66 -0.40
CA PRO A 267 -19.36 0.68 0.00
C PRO A 267 -20.14 1.26 1.20
N GLN A 268 -21.12 0.57 1.78
CA GLN A 268 -21.94 1.09 2.89
C GLN A 268 -21.12 1.67 4.04
N ALA A 269 -20.18 0.90 4.61
CA ALA A 269 -19.31 1.31 5.69
C ALA A 269 -18.39 2.49 5.31
N ALA A 270 -18.11 2.70 4.02
CA ALA A 270 -17.42 3.89 3.55
C ALA A 270 -18.34 5.10 3.54
N LEU A 271 -19.57 4.96 3.04
CA LEU A 271 -20.58 6.02 3.06
C LEU A 271 -20.96 6.45 4.49
N ASP A 272 -21.02 5.51 5.43
CA ASP A 272 -21.29 5.80 6.85
C ASP A 272 -20.17 6.64 7.46
N LYS A 273 -18.92 6.21 7.31
CA LYS A 273 -17.74 6.96 7.79
C LYS A 273 -17.60 8.33 7.12
N LEU A 274 -17.89 8.43 5.82
CA LEU A 274 -17.88 9.71 5.11
C LEU A 274 -18.93 10.67 5.67
N ALA A 275 -20.10 10.18 6.11
CA ALA A 275 -21.13 11.03 6.71
C ALA A 275 -20.79 11.51 8.13
N GLU A 276 -19.88 10.83 8.82
CA GLU A 276 -19.41 11.17 10.18
C GLU A 276 -18.23 12.16 10.18
N LEU A 277 -17.62 12.42 9.02
CA LEU A 277 -16.49 13.34 8.92
C LEU A 277 -16.89 14.78 9.33
N PRO A 278 -16.02 15.50 10.06
CA PRO A 278 -16.32 16.84 10.57
C PRO A 278 -16.41 17.91 9.48
N GLN A 279 -15.84 17.66 8.30
CA GLN A 279 -15.88 18.61 7.19
C GLN A 279 -17.31 18.78 6.68
N LYS A 280 -17.73 20.04 6.53
CA LYS A 280 -19.04 20.36 5.94
C LYS A 280 -19.06 19.96 4.47
N ASN A 281 -20.14 19.29 4.04
CA ASN A 281 -20.45 18.99 2.64
C ASN A 281 -19.37 18.15 1.91
N ILE A 282 -19.11 16.95 2.43
CA ILE A 282 -18.22 15.94 1.83
C ILE A 282 -18.45 15.70 0.33
N PRO A 283 -19.70 15.65 -0.20
CA PRO A 283 -19.91 15.53 -1.64
C PRO A 283 -19.23 16.64 -2.45
N THR A 284 -19.18 17.87 -1.95
CA THR A 284 -18.51 18.98 -2.64
C THR A 284 -16.99 18.82 -2.63
N VAL A 285 -16.41 18.36 -1.51
CA VAL A 285 -14.97 18.06 -1.44
C VAL A 285 -14.60 16.95 -2.44
N LEU A 286 -15.40 15.90 -2.51
CA LEU A 286 -15.18 14.80 -3.46
C LEU A 286 -15.37 15.23 -4.92
N ARG A 287 -16.32 16.12 -5.23
CA ARG A 287 -16.43 16.68 -6.60
C ARG A 287 -15.21 17.50 -6.99
N LYS A 288 -14.66 18.31 -6.07
CA LYS A 288 -13.41 19.03 -6.34
C LYS A 288 -12.23 18.06 -6.56
N ALA A 289 -12.15 17.02 -5.74
CA ALA A 289 -11.14 15.98 -5.91
C ALA A 289 -11.26 15.26 -7.27
N ALA A 290 -12.50 15.01 -7.73
CA ALA A 290 -12.76 14.47 -9.06
C ALA A 290 -12.32 15.42 -10.19
N GLU A 291 -12.59 16.72 -10.06
CA GLU A 291 -12.16 17.74 -11.03
C GLU A 291 -10.62 17.81 -11.11
N ASP A 292 -9.93 17.81 -9.97
CA ASP A 292 -8.46 17.87 -9.90
C ASP A 292 -7.82 16.61 -10.49
N ALA A 293 -8.33 15.42 -10.12
CA ALA A 293 -7.87 14.16 -10.69
C ALA A 293 -8.16 14.07 -12.20
N GLY A 294 -9.31 14.57 -12.65
CA GLY A 294 -9.66 14.64 -14.07
C GLY A 294 -8.75 15.60 -14.85
N LYS A 295 -8.37 16.73 -14.24
CA LYS A 295 -7.38 17.66 -14.80
C LYS A 295 -6.01 17.01 -14.91
N ALA A 296 -5.54 16.32 -13.87
CA ALA A 296 -4.29 15.56 -13.90
C ALA A 296 -4.30 14.51 -15.02
N ALA A 297 -5.38 13.72 -15.14
CA ALA A 297 -5.56 12.75 -16.20
C ALA A 297 -5.47 13.38 -17.60
N ALA A 298 -6.12 14.53 -17.82
CA ALA A 298 -6.07 15.24 -19.10
C ALA A 298 -4.65 15.73 -19.44
N ILE A 299 -3.89 16.20 -18.44
CA ILE A 299 -2.49 16.62 -18.64
C ILE A 299 -1.63 15.41 -19.01
N PHE A 300 -1.70 14.30 -18.27
CA PHE A 300 -0.93 13.10 -18.60
C PHE A 300 -1.26 12.56 -19.99
N ALA A 301 -2.54 12.53 -20.37
CA ALA A 301 -2.98 12.14 -21.70
C ALA A 301 -2.43 13.07 -22.80
N THR A 302 -2.32 14.37 -22.53
CA THR A 302 -1.71 15.34 -23.45
C THR A 302 -0.21 15.08 -23.61
N MET A 303 0.51 14.89 -22.51
CA MET A 303 1.94 14.59 -22.55
C MET A 303 2.25 13.30 -23.33
N LEU A 304 1.40 12.28 -23.22
CA LEU A 304 1.55 11.00 -23.93
C LEU A 304 1.51 11.13 -25.46
N GLN A 305 1.02 12.25 -26.00
CA GLN A 305 1.01 12.53 -27.44
C GLN A 305 2.41 12.83 -28.00
N ASP A 306 3.37 13.17 -27.13
CA ASP A 306 4.76 13.37 -27.54
C ASP A 306 5.38 12.04 -28.01
N LYS A 307 5.73 11.98 -29.29
CA LYS A 307 6.34 10.82 -29.93
C LYS A 307 7.80 10.61 -29.54
N GLY A 308 8.46 11.64 -29.00
CA GLY A 308 9.84 11.61 -28.53
C GLY A 308 10.02 11.01 -27.12
N LEU A 309 8.93 10.70 -26.40
CA LEU A 309 9.00 10.12 -25.07
C LEU A 309 9.72 8.76 -25.08
N LYS A 310 10.74 8.64 -24.23
CA LYS A 310 11.39 7.37 -23.92
C LYS A 310 10.36 6.39 -23.34
N VAL A 311 10.52 5.10 -23.63
CA VAL A 311 9.59 4.03 -23.20
C VAL A 311 9.33 4.07 -21.69
N LEU A 312 10.38 4.25 -20.88
CA LEU A 312 10.26 4.34 -19.43
C LEU A 312 9.34 5.48 -18.97
N LEU A 313 9.53 6.68 -19.54
CA LEU A 313 8.71 7.86 -19.21
C LEU A 313 7.28 7.73 -19.75
N ARG A 314 7.10 7.11 -20.91
CA ARG A 314 5.78 6.78 -21.45
C ARG A 314 5.02 5.86 -20.50
N ASN A 315 5.65 4.80 -20.02
CA ASN A 315 5.04 3.87 -19.07
C ASN A 315 4.69 4.56 -17.75
N ALA A 316 5.54 5.47 -17.26
CA ALA A 316 5.26 6.27 -16.07
C ALA A 316 4.02 7.15 -16.26
N LEU A 317 3.93 7.89 -17.37
CA LEU A 317 2.78 8.74 -17.69
C LEU A 317 1.49 7.91 -17.91
N MET A 318 1.57 6.73 -18.52
CA MET A 318 0.43 5.82 -18.65
C MET A 318 -0.06 5.36 -17.27
N SER A 319 0.84 4.89 -16.39
CA SER A 319 0.41 4.45 -15.07
C SER A 319 -0.13 5.59 -14.20
N LEU A 320 0.45 6.79 -14.29
CA LEU A 320 -0.07 8.01 -13.64
C LEU A 320 -1.44 8.42 -14.19
N LEU A 321 -1.67 8.30 -15.50
CA LEU A 321 -2.98 8.50 -16.11
C LEU A 321 -4.00 7.52 -15.54
N ALA A 322 -3.65 6.24 -15.41
CA ALA A 322 -4.54 5.24 -14.81
C ALA A 322 -4.87 5.60 -13.35
N ASP A 323 -3.87 5.97 -12.55
CA ASP A 323 -4.09 6.35 -11.15
C ASP A 323 -4.92 7.64 -11.01
N ALA A 324 -4.74 8.63 -11.88
CA ALA A 324 -5.56 9.84 -11.92
C ALA A 324 -7.01 9.54 -12.31
N VAL A 325 -7.24 8.71 -13.33
CA VAL A 325 -8.59 8.24 -13.71
C VAL A 325 -9.24 7.48 -12.56
N ARG A 326 -8.48 6.71 -11.80
CA ARG A 326 -9.00 6.03 -10.61
C ARG A 326 -9.42 7.00 -9.52
N ALA A 327 -8.57 7.97 -9.22
CA ALA A 327 -8.88 8.99 -8.24
C ALA A 327 -10.14 9.78 -8.63
N GLN A 328 -10.28 10.11 -9.91
CA GLN A 328 -11.48 10.73 -10.47
C GLN A 328 -12.71 9.82 -10.29
N ALA A 329 -12.65 8.57 -10.75
CA ALA A 329 -13.78 7.63 -10.73
C ALA A 329 -14.33 7.40 -9.32
N LEU A 330 -13.44 7.16 -8.34
CA LEU A 330 -13.85 6.96 -6.95
C LEU A 330 -14.46 8.22 -6.36
N SER A 331 -13.85 9.39 -6.61
CA SER A 331 -14.33 10.66 -6.06
C SER A 331 -15.70 11.06 -6.64
N GLU A 332 -15.87 10.95 -7.97
CA GLU A 332 -17.16 11.19 -8.65
C GLU A 332 -18.25 10.26 -8.11
N LEU A 333 -17.94 8.96 -8.03
CA LEU A 333 -18.90 7.95 -7.61
C LEU A 333 -19.34 8.14 -6.16
N PHE A 334 -18.40 8.33 -5.23
CA PHE A 334 -18.75 8.49 -3.82
C PHE A 334 -19.47 9.80 -3.52
N ALA A 335 -19.17 10.89 -4.25
CA ALA A 335 -19.97 12.11 -4.19
C ALA A 335 -21.43 11.83 -4.57
N TRP A 336 -21.64 11.17 -5.72
CA TRP A 336 -22.97 10.81 -6.21
C TRP A 336 -23.72 9.86 -5.28
N LEU A 337 -23.04 8.86 -4.70
CA LEU A 337 -23.64 7.91 -3.76
C LEU A 337 -24.15 8.61 -2.50
N LEU A 338 -23.38 9.55 -1.95
CA LEU A 338 -23.77 10.32 -0.76
C LEU A 338 -25.00 11.19 -1.04
N ASP A 339 -25.01 11.92 -2.17
CA ASP A 339 -26.16 12.74 -2.56
C ASP A 339 -27.40 11.87 -2.78
N THR A 340 -27.24 10.76 -3.50
CA THR A 340 -28.34 9.84 -3.80
C THR A 340 -28.90 9.25 -2.53
N ARG A 341 -28.05 8.82 -1.58
CA ARG A 341 -28.47 8.30 -0.28
C ARG A 341 -29.30 9.32 0.49
N GLY A 342 -28.88 10.58 0.51
CA GLY A 342 -29.64 11.67 1.13
C GLY A 342 -30.97 11.96 0.41
N LYS A 343 -30.94 12.07 -0.92
CA LYS A 343 -32.11 12.35 -1.77
C LYS A 343 -33.22 11.31 -1.58
N ILE A 344 -32.88 10.02 -1.64
CA ILE A 344 -33.88 8.95 -1.55
C ILE A 344 -34.36 8.68 -0.12
N ALA A 345 -33.61 9.09 0.90
CA ALA A 345 -34.07 9.06 2.28
C ALA A 345 -35.16 10.13 2.55
N ALA A 346 -35.08 11.28 1.88
CA ALA A 346 -36.02 12.39 2.06
C ALA A 346 -37.25 12.31 1.14
N ALA A 347 -37.09 11.77 -0.08
CA ALA A 347 -38.09 11.83 -1.14
C ALA A 347 -38.39 10.45 -1.76
N ALA A 348 -39.44 10.38 -2.57
CA ALA A 348 -39.71 9.21 -3.40
C ALA A 348 -38.61 9.06 -4.47
N ILE A 349 -38.24 7.82 -4.76
CA ILE A 349 -37.26 7.50 -5.81
C ILE A 349 -37.86 7.93 -7.15
N SER A 350 -37.12 8.77 -7.87
CA SER A 350 -37.54 9.32 -9.16
C SER A 350 -36.92 8.54 -10.33
N GLN A 351 -37.56 8.60 -11.50
CA GLN A 351 -36.97 8.05 -12.73
C GLN A 351 -35.61 8.69 -13.04
N GLN A 352 -35.48 9.99 -12.78
CA GLN A 352 -34.22 10.73 -12.87
C GLN A 352 -33.11 10.08 -12.01
N THR A 353 -33.42 9.59 -10.81
CA THR A 353 -32.45 8.90 -9.94
C THR A 353 -31.96 7.58 -10.53
N VAL A 354 -32.84 6.86 -11.24
CA VAL A 354 -32.47 5.63 -11.95
C VAL A 354 -31.57 5.93 -13.15
N GLU A 355 -31.88 7.00 -13.90
CA GLU A 355 -31.07 7.46 -15.01
C GLU A 355 -29.68 7.95 -14.54
N GLU A 356 -29.62 8.71 -13.45
CA GLU A 356 -28.38 9.14 -12.80
C GLU A 356 -27.51 7.93 -12.39
N CYS A 357 -28.11 6.86 -11.84
CA CYS A 357 -27.40 5.62 -11.51
C CYS A 357 -26.83 4.92 -12.75
N THR A 358 -27.63 4.84 -13.82
CA THR A 358 -27.20 4.27 -15.11
C THR A 358 -26.04 5.07 -15.71
N GLN A 359 -26.07 6.40 -15.61
CA GLN A 359 -24.99 7.27 -16.05
C GLN A 359 -23.71 7.07 -15.22
N ALA A 360 -23.82 7.04 -13.89
CA ALA A 360 -22.68 6.79 -13.00
C ALA A 360 -22.01 5.43 -13.30
N ARG A 361 -22.83 4.40 -13.52
CA ARG A 361 -22.37 3.07 -13.94
C ARG A 361 -21.64 3.10 -15.28
N ASN A 362 -22.22 3.73 -16.31
CA ASN A 362 -21.58 3.80 -17.63
C ASN A 362 -20.29 4.61 -17.59
N ARG A 363 -20.26 5.68 -16.80
CA ARG A 363 -19.06 6.50 -16.57
C ARG A 363 -17.94 5.67 -15.94
N LEU A 364 -18.25 4.90 -14.89
CA LEU A 364 -17.28 4.00 -14.26
C LEU A 364 -16.72 2.98 -15.25
N ARG A 365 -17.55 2.39 -16.13
CA ARG A 365 -17.10 1.45 -17.17
C ARG A 365 -16.11 2.09 -18.15
N GLU A 366 -16.36 3.31 -18.59
CA GLU A 366 -15.42 4.02 -19.47
C GLU A 366 -14.10 4.34 -18.75
N GLN A 367 -14.16 4.75 -17.49
CA GLN A 367 -12.96 4.98 -16.67
C GLN A 367 -12.17 3.69 -16.45
N MET A 368 -12.84 2.55 -16.22
CA MET A 368 -12.19 1.24 -16.12
C MET A 368 -11.45 0.85 -17.40
N LYS A 369 -12.00 1.15 -18.59
CA LYS A 369 -11.30 0.88 -19.86
C LYS A 369 -10.03 1.71 -20.00
N ILE A 370 -10.09 3.00 -19.65
CA ILE A 370 -8.91 3.87 -19.67
C ILE A 370 -7.88 3.36 -18.66
N PHE A 371 -8.32 2.98 -17.47
CA PHE A 371 -7.46 2.41 -16.44
C PHE A 371 -6.73 1.16 -16.94
N ASP A 372 -7.47 0.16 -17.44
CA ASP A 372 -6.92 -1.11 -17.90
C ASP A 372 -5.94 -0.95 -19.07
N ALA A 373 -6.24 -0.04 -20.00
CA ALA A 373 -5.36 0.23 -21.14
C ALA A 373 -4.03 0.89 -20.75
N ASN A 374 -3.92 1.47 -19.55
CA ASN A 374 -2.77 2.28 -19.14
C ASN A 374 -2.02 1.74 -17.91
N LYS A 375 -2.65 0.89 -17.09
CA LYS A 375 -1.99 0.29 -15.92
C LYS A 375 -1.14 -0.93 -16.34
N PRO A 376 0.04 -1.17 -15.73
CA PRO A 376 0.84 -2.33 -16.10
C PRO A 376 0.11 -3.66 -15.88
N THR A 377 0.31 -4.61 -16.79
CA THR A 377 -0.43 -5.88 -16.82
C THR A 377 -0.23 -6.74 -15.56
N TRP A 378 0.92 -6.63 -14.89
CA TRP A 378 1.20 -7.39 -13.67
C TRP A 378 0.49 -6.85 -12.42
N VAL A 379 0.04 -5.59 -12.43
CA VAL A 379 -0.72 -4.98 -11.32
C VAL A 379 -2.20 -4.78 -11.66
N SER A 380 -2.59 -4.81 -12.94
CA SER A 380 -3.97 -4.55 -13.38
C SER A 380 -5.02 -5.45 -12.70
N PRO A 381 -4.84 -6.79 -12.56
CA PRO A 381 -5.86 -7.64 -11.95
C PRO A 381 -6.23 -7.25 -10.52
N ALA A 382 -5.23 -7.01 -9.66
CA ALA A 382 -5.45 -6.55 -8.28
C ALA A 382 -6.01 -5.11 -8.27
N SER A 383 -5.55 -4.28 -9.20
CA SER A 383 -5.92 -2.88 -9.32
C SER A 383 -7.35 -2.60 -9.79
N LEU A 384 -7.92 -3.52 -10.58
CA LEU A 384 -9.28 -3.42 -11.12
C LEU A 384 -10.33 -4.04 -10.18
N GLN A 385 -9.93 -4.90 -9.24
CA GLN A 385 -10.84 -5.56 -8.31
C GLN A 385 -11.79 -4.57 -7.58
N PRO A 386 -11.32 -3.41 -7.05
CA PRO A 386 -12.21 -2.43 -6.43
C PRO A 386 -13.28 -1.88 -7.39
N PHE A 387 -12.93 -1.63 -8.65
CA PHE A 387 -13.90 -1.14 -9.65
C PHE A 387 -14.91 -2.19 -10.04
N SER A 388 -14.46 -3.43 -10.24
CA SER A 388 -15.36 -4.54 -10.52
C SER A 388 -16.39 -4.69 -9.40
N TYR A 389 -15.97 -4.60 -8.13
CA TYR A 389 -16.88 -4.59 -6.99
C TYR A 389 -17.90 -3.45 -7.06
N LEU A 390 -17.44 -2.22 -7.29
CA LEU A 390 -18.33 -1.04 -7.38
C LEU A 390 -19.29 -1.12 -8.57
N LEU A 391 -18.85 -1.68 -9.71
CA LEU A 391 -19.69 -1.87 -10.88
C LEU A 391 -20.84 -2.85 -10.59
N LEU A 392 -20.53 -3.98 -9.95
CA LEU A 392 -21.53 -4.95 -9.51
C LEU A 392 -22.52 -4.34 -8.50
N PHE A 393 -22.00 -3.54 -7.57
CA PHE A 393 -22.84 -2.80 -6.64
C PHE A 393 -23.78 -1.84 -7.37
N LEU A 394 -23.30 -1.13 -8.40
CA LEU A 394 -24.14 -0.23 -9.20
C LEU A 394 -25.19 -0.97 -10.02
N ASP A 395 -24.88 -2.16 -10.55
CA ASP A 395 -25.87 -3.02 -11.22
C ASP A 395 -27.02 -3.38 -10.26
N GLN A 396 -26.69 -3.83 -9.05
CA GLN A 396 -27.68 -4.10 -8.01
C GLN A 396 -28.47 -2.85 -7.63
N LEU A 397 -27.79 -1.74 -7.35
CA LEU A 397 -28.42 -0.49 -6.92
C LEU A 397 -29.38 0.02 -7.99
N ASN A 398 -28.99 -0.02 -9.27
CA ASN A 398 -29.84 0.40 -10.38
C ASN A 398 -31.12 -0.44 -10.47
N GLN A 399 -31.02 -1.77 -10.35
CA GLN A 399 -32.18 -2.67 -10.34
C GLN A 399 -33.12 -2.35 -9.17
N GLN A 400 -32.55 -2.13 -7.97
CA GLN A 400 -33.33 -1.81 -6.78
C GLN A 400 -34.02 -0.45 -6.90
N LEU A 401 -33.31 0.60 -7.35
CA LEU A 401 -33.90 1.92 -7.59
C LEU A 401 -35.05 1.84 -8.58
N ASN A 402 -34.84 1.15 -9.71
CA ASN A 402 -35.87 0.98 -10.74
C ASN A 402 -37.13 0.27 -10.20
N SER A 403 -36.95 -0.81 -9.42
CA SER A 403 -38.06 -1.57 -8.82
C SER A 403 -38.85 -0.79 -7.75
N GLN A 404 -38.25 0.26 -7.18
CA GLN A 404 -38.84 1.09 -6.13
C GLN A 404 -39.21 2.49 -6.62
N THR A 405 -39.19 2.75 -7.93
CA THR A 405 -39.59 4.05 -8.50
C THR A 405 -40.99 4.46 -8.04
N GLY A 406 -41.14 5.72 -7.66
CA GLY A 406 -42.38 6.29 -7.10
C GLY A 406 -42.59 5.99 -5.61
N LYS A 407 -41.74 5.20 -4.97
CA LYS A 407 -41.82 4.86 -3.54
C LYS A 407 -40.71 5.58 -2.77
N LYS A 408 -40.96 5.93 -1.51
CA LYS A 408 -39.89 6.36 -0.58
C LYS A 408 -38.95 5.18 -0.35
N ALA A 409 -37.63 5.45 -0.27
CA ALA A 409 -36.67 4.40 0.06
C ALA A 409 -36.94 3.92 1.49
N GLY A 410 -37.60 2.77 1.62
CA GLY A 410 -37.66 2.05 2.89
C GLY A 410 -36.34 1.34 3.18
N LYS A 411 -36.33 0.42 4.16
CA LYS A 411 -35.21 -0.49 4.47
C LYS A 411 -34.85 -1.49 3.34
N LYS A 412 -35.29 -1.24 2.09
CA LYS A 412 -35.21 -2.17 0.95
C LYS A 412 -34.04 -1.89 -0.01
N ILE A 413 -33.42 -0.71 0.05
CA ILE A 413 -32.21 -0.42 -0.73
C ILE A 413 -31.00 -0.91 0.05
N LEU A 414 -30.23 -1.81 -0.56
CA LEU A 414 -28.99 -2.33 0.01
C LEU A 414 -27.81 -1.49 -0.48
N TRP A 415 -27.02 -0.96 0.45
CA TRP A 415 -25.83 -0.15 0.17
C TRP A 415 -24.53 -0.97 0.14
N THR A 416 -24.66 -2.29 0.05
CA THR A 416 -23.58 -3.29 -0.03
C THR A 416 -24.01 -4.43 -0.94
N LEU A 417 -23.06 -5.19 -1.47
CA LEU A 417 -23.39 -6.49 -2.10
C LEU A 417 -23.76 -7.52 -1.03
N PRO A 418 -24.71 -8.44 -1.30
CA PRO A 418 -25.04 -9.54 -0.41
C PRO A 418 -23.86 -10.52 -0.25
N GLN A 419 -23.72 -11.12 0.93
CA GLN A 419 -22.59 -12.01 1.25
C GLN A 419 -22.54 -13.29 0.40
N ASN A 420 -23.68 -13.70 -0.15
CA ASN A 420 -23.90 -14.89 -0.97
C ASN A 420 -24.09 -14.53 -2.46
N TRP A 421 -23.52 -13.41 -2.90
CA TRP A 421 -23.56 -12.99 -4.30
C TRP A 421 -22.81 -13.98 -5.19
N GLN A 422 -23.50 -14.56 -6.17
CA GLN A 422 -22.92 -15.41 -7.20
C GLN A 422 -22.59 -14.58 -8.44
N ILE A 423 -21.49 -14.92 -9.11
CA ILE A 423 -21.14 -14.33 -10.41
C ILE A 423 -22.30 -14.63 -11.38
N PRO A 424 -22.93 -13.61 -12.00
CA PRO A 424 -23.99 -13.83 -12.99
C PRO A 424 -23.46 -14.72 -14.11
N GLU A 425 -24.27 -15.65 -14.60
CA GLU A 425 -23.89 -16.64 -15.63
C GLU A 425 -23.39 -16.03 -16.95
N ASN A 426 -23.50 -14.70 -17.13
CA ASN A 426 -23.18 -13.97 -18.37
C ASN A 426 -22.10 -12.89 -18.19
N PHE A 427 -21.23 -13.01 -17.19
CA PHE A 427 -20.12 -12.06 -16.98
C PHE A 427 -18.87 -12.39 -17.80
#